data_AF-L0PEB2-F1
#
_entry.id   AF-L0PEB2-F1
#
_cell.length_a   1.000
_cell.length_b   1.000
_cell.length_c   1.000
_cell.angle_alpha   90.00
_cell.angle_beta   90.00
_cell.angle_gamma   90.00
#
_symmetry.space_group_name_H-M   'P 1'
#
loop_
_entity.id
_entity.type
_entity.pdbx_description
1 polymer ?
#
loop_
_entity_poly.entity_id
_entity_poly.type
_entity_poly.pdbx_seq_one_letter_code
_entity_poly.pdbx_strand_id
1 'polypeptide(L)'
;MKTKKYKIGKSYKGKEVLDGKLSQKILKIAREQQEEFHDKYFQNFQNFSLKAAEDFGLTESSFDSSCDEEYSDLENTDFEEIEIDKSDQDLFEKFLSFEPISRKTIENQIFNKIEGHGSFIGLNNNNKRSNSISLPPKVVDVYTKVGVLLSRYKSGKLPKAFKIIPSLGNWDDILVLTCPEKWSPNACYEATRLFVSNLKSYQFQKFLSTILFDRVREDILENKKLNYHLYMSLKKSIYKPAAFFKGFLFPICESNCTLKEAAIIGSVLSKVSVPVLHSAAALLRLSEMDFSGSTSLFIRILLDKKYALPYKVVDALVFHFMRWKSLQRPLAVLEHQSFLVFVQRYKNDLTPDQKDALLDVIKVKGHEKIGPEVRRELVNSLNRGDVSVEFMET
;
A
#
# COMPACT_ATOMS: atom_id res chain seq x y z
N MET A 1 58.55 -12.09 63.20
CA MET A 1 57.65 -12.81 62.27
C MET A 1 56.27 -12.17 62.32
N LYS A 2 55.86 -11.48 61.24
CA LYS A 2 54.59 -10.72 61.19
C LYS A 2 53.53 -11.54 60.44
N THR A 3 52.45 -11.85 61.13
CA THR A 3 51.22 -12.44 60.61
C THR A 3 50.41 -11.40 59.83
N LYS A 4 49.85 -11.77 58.68
CA LYS A 4 48.80 -11.00 57.99
C LYS A 4 47.60 -11.89 57.73
N LYS A 5 46.52 -11.61 58.46
CA LYS A 5 45.15 -12.08 58.18
C LYS A 5 44.64 -11.41 56.91
N TYR A 6 44.11 -12.19 55.96
CA TYR A 6 43.33 -11.66 54.84
C TYR A 6 41.89 -11.37 55.31
N LYS A 7 41.45 -10.11 55.14
CA LYS A 7 40.08 -9.65 55.38
C LYS A 7 39.38 -9.35 54.04
N ILE A 8 38.10 -9.71 54.00
CA ILE A 8 37.10 -9.56 52.93
C ILE A 8 36.74 -8.10 52.60
N GLY A 9 36.42 -7.81 51.34
CA GLY A 9 35.66 -6.65 50.82
C GLY A 9 35.80 -6.58 49.28
N LYS A 10 34.84 -6.20 48.42
CA LYS A 10 33.49 -5.61 48.53
C LYS A 10 32.73 -5.88 47.21
N SER A 11 31.41 -5.84 47.32
CA SER A 11 30.31 -5.91 46.34
C SER A 11 30.49 -5.15 45.00
N TYR A 12 29.87 -5.73 43.96
CA TYR A 12 29.48 -5.15 42.67
C TYR A 12 28.95 -3.71 42.75
N LYS A 13 29.36 -2.85 41.81
CA LYS A 13 28.60 -1.69 41.30
C LYS A 13 29.21 -1.16 40.00
N GLY A 14 28.35 -0.93 39.00
CA GLY A 14 28.66 -0.06 37.85
C GLY A 14 28.25 -0.62 36.49
N LYS A 15 26.94 -0.69 36.20
CA LYS A 15 26.49 -0.60 34.79
C LYS A 15 26.68 0.87 34.40
N GLU A 16 27.67 1.15 33.55
CA GLU A 16 27.86 2.47 32.96
C GLU A 16 26.57 2.85 32.21
N VAL A 17 25.87 3.85 32.75
CA VAL A 17 24.75 4.50 32.07
C VAL A 17 25.36 5.25 30.89
N LEU A 18 25.00 4.83 29.67
CA LEU A 18 25.47 5.47 28.45
C LEU A 18 25.17 6.97 28.49
N ASP A 19 26.20 7.79 28.29
CA ASP A 19 26.14 9.25 28.28
C ASP A 19 25.02 9.73 27.32
N GLY A 20 24.18 10.66 27.79
CA GLY A 20 23.02 11.15 27.06
C GLY A 20 23.39 11.79 25.71
N LYS A 21 24.58 12.37 25.61
CA LYS A 21 25.12 12.90 24.34
C LYS A 21 25.46 11.78 23.36
N LEU A 22 26.01 10.67 23.86
CA LEU A 22 26.34 9.49 23.06
C LEU A 22 25.08 8.78 22.60
N SER A 23 24.05 8.70 23.46
CA SER A 23 22.73 8.15 23.12
C SER A 23 21.99 8.99 22.08
N GLN A 24 22.02 10.33 22.19
CA GLN A 24 21.51 11.23 21.16
C GLN A 24 22.27 11.10 19.84
N LYS A 25 23.60 10.92 19.89
CA LYS A 25 24.42 10.73 18.70
C LYS A 25 24.11 9.39 18.02
N ILE A 26 23.89 8.31 18.79
CA ILE A 26 23.47 7.00 18.26
C ILE A 26 22.09 7.10 17.62
N LEU A 27 21.13 7.80 18.24
CA LEU A 27 19.79 8.01 17.67
C LEU A 27 19.83 8.87 16.40
N LYS A 28 20.72 9.87 16.35
CA LYS A 28 20.93 10.68 15.15
C LYS A 28 21.53 9.85 14.01
N ILE A 29 22.55 9.04 14.30
CA ILE A 29 23.17 8.13 13.33
C ILE A 29 22.16 7.06 12.86
N ALA A 30 21.32 6.53 13.76
CA ALA A 30 20.28 5.56 13.39
C ALA A 30 19.20 6.20 12.48
N ARG A 31 18.87 7.48 12.71
CA ARG A 31 17.95 8.25 11.85
C ARG A 31 18.57 8.55 10.50
N GLU A 32 19.83 9.00 10.47
CA GLU A 32 20.61 9.20 9.23
C GLU A 32 20.78 7.88 8.46
N GLN A 33 20.94 6.73 9.14
CA GLN A 33 21.00 5.41 8.49
C GLN A 33 19.64 4.94 7.97
N GLN A 34 18.53 5.26 8.67
CA GLN A 34 17.18 5.01 8.15
C GLN A 34 16.86 5.90 6.96
N GLU A 35 17.22 7.18 7.01
CA GLU A 35 17.11 8.12 5.90
C GLU A 35 18.00 7.68 4.74
N GLU A 36 19.24 7.24 4.97
CA GLU A 36 20.10 6.66 3.93
C GLU A 36 19.54 5.35 3.35
N PHE A 37 18.91 4.49 4.14
CA PHE A 37 18.26 3.27 3.62
C PHE A 37 17.05 3.62 2.77
N HIS A 38 16.26 4.60 3.21
CA HIS A 38 15.11 5.12 2.49
C HIS A 38 15.54 5.86 1.22
N ASP A 39 16.66 6.58 1.27
CA ASP A 39 17.28 7.30 0.16
C ASP A 39 18.01 6.34 -0.79
N LYS A 40 18.58 5.22 -0.34
CA LYS A 40 19.10 4.15 -1.22
C LYS A 40 17.96 3.38 -1.88
N TYR A 41 16.84 3.18 -1.20
CA TYR A 41 15.61 2.65 -1.82
C TYR A 41 15.00 3.65 -2.81
N PHE A 42 14.99 4.95 -2.46
CA PHE A 42 14.52 6.04 -3.31
C PHE A 42 15.44 6.25 -4.52
N GLN A 43 16.76 6.25 -4.34
CA GLN A 43 17.76 6.29 -5.40
C GLN A 43 17.75 5.01 -6.22
N ASN A 44 17.47 3.82 -5.68
CA ASN A 44 17.29 2.64 -6.53
C ASN A 44 16.02 2.73 -7.37
N PHE A 45 14.92 3.27 -6.84
CA PHE A 45 13.67 3.47 -7.59
C PHE A 45 13.77 4.63 -8.58
N GLN A 46 14.48 5.70 -8.23
CA GLN A 46 14.72 6.88 -9.03
C GLN A 46 15.81 6.60 -10.07
N ASN A 47 16.89 5.89 -9.77
CA ASN A 47 17.85 5.37 -10.74
C ASN A 47 17.22 4.30 -11.64
N PHE A 48 16.23 3.53 -11.18
CA PHE A 48 15.47 2.62 -12.04
C PHE A 48 14.52 3.41 -12.97
N SER A 49 13.87 4.45 -12.46
CA SER A 49 13.02 5.37 -13.24
C SER A 49 13.83 6.25 -14.21
N LEU A 50 15.05 6.67 -13.81
CA LEU A 50 15.98 7.50 -14.59
C LEU A 50 16.73 6.65 -15.61
N LYS A 51 17.20 5.44 -15.28
CA LYS A 51 17.73 4.50 -16.30
C LYS A 51 16.66 4.11 -17.32
N ALA A 52 15.42 3.95 -16.89
CA ALA A 52 14.28 3.75 -17.79
C ALA A 52 13.85 5.03 -18.55
N ALA A 53 14.40 6.21 -18.23
CA ALA A 53 14.20 7.44 -18.99
C ALA A 53 15.39 7.73 -19.92
N GLU A 54 16.61 7.40 -19.50
CA GLU A 54 17.86 7.49 -20.28
C GLU A 54 17.90 6.46 -21.42
N ASP A 55 17.48 5.21 -21.19
CA ASP A 55 17.32 4.20 -22.26
C ASP A 55 16.20 4.58 -23.27
N PHE A 56 15.35 5.57 -22.94
CA PHE A 56 14.14 5.94 -23.69
C PHE A 56 14.11 7.41 -24.16
N GLY A 57 15.20 8.17 -24.00
CA GLY A 57 15.41 9.48 -24.62
C GLY A 57 14.49 10.63 -24.15
N LEU A 58 14.04 10.65 -22.89
CA LEU A 58 13.15 11.70 -22.37
C LEU A 58 13.78 12.45 -21.18
N THR A 59 13.74 13.79 -21.23
CA THR A 59 14.35 14.69 -20.22
C THR A 59 13.48 14.90 -18.98
N GLU A 60 14.19 15.08 -17.86
CA GLU A 60 13.75 15.14 -16.46
C GLU A 60 12.67 16.21 -16.13
N SER A 61 12.45 17.19 -17.02
CA SER A 61 11.53 18.30 -16.80
C SER A 61 10.05 17.97 -17.01
N SER A 62 9.72 16.73 -17.37
CA SER A 62 8.34 16.28 -17.65
C SER A 62 7.65 15.56 -16.49
N PHE A 63 8.33 15.37 -15.36
CA PHE A 63 7.82 14.55 -14.23
C PHE A 63 7.14 15.34 -13.11
N ASP A 64 7.18 16.68 -13.13
CA ASP A 64 6.52 17.55 -12.12
C ASP A 64 5.54 18.55 -12.74
N SER A 65 4.93 18.20 -13.89
CA SER A 65 3.77 18.95 -14.36
C SER A 65 2.57 18.59 -13.48
N SER A 66 2.40 19.34 -12.40
CA SER A 66 1.11 19.47 -11.73
C SER A 66 0.14 20.05 -12.76
N CYS A 67 -0.58 19.16 -13.46
CA CYS A 67 -1.70 19.55 -14.29
C CYS A 67 -2.76 20.11 -13.34
N ASP A 68 -2.74 21.44 -13.22
CA ASP A 68 -3.68 22.23 -12.45
C ASP A 68 -4.94 22.37 -13.29
N GLU A 69 -5.68 21.27 -13.33
CA GLU A 69 -6.92 21.17 -14.05
C GLU A 69 -8.05 21.32 -13.02
N GLU A 70 -8.55 22.55 -12.89
CA GLU A 70 -9.82 22.86 -12.23
C GLU A 70 -10.92 22.03 -12.89
N TYR A 71 -11.47 21.04 -12.19
CA TYR A 71 -12.57 20.24 -12.72
C TYR A 71 -13.80 20.21 -11.84
N SER A 72 -14.88 20.61 -12.50
CA SER A 72 -16.28 20.56 -12.11
C SER A 72 -16.68 19.22 -11.54
N ASP A 73 -17.42 19.28 -10.42
CA ASP A 73 -18.16 18.18 -9.83
C ASP A 73 -19.00 17.45 -10.89
N LEU A 74 -18.56 16.26 -11.27
CA LEU A 74 -19.44 15.26 -11.88
C LEU A 74 -20.11 14.48 -10.74
N GLU A 75 -21.20 15.06 -10.24
CA GLU A 75 -22.22 14.35 -9.47
C GLU A 75 -22.95 13.33 -10.38
N ASN A 76 -23.38 12.24 -9.76
CA ASN A 76 -23.97 11.01 -10.34
C ASN A 76 -22.96 10.02 -10.93
N THR A 77 -22.40 9.19 -10.05
CA THR A 77 -21.92 7.86 -10.45
C THR A 77 -22.73 6.81 -9.72
N ASP A 78 -23.58 6.10 -10.46
CA ASP A 78 -24.25 4.91 -9.95
C ASP A 78 -23.21 3.88 -9.46
N PHE A 79 -23.58 3.18 -8.39
CA PHE A 79 -22.77 2.14 -7.79
C PHE A 79 -22.87 0.87 -8.63
N GLU A 80 -21.95 0.67 -9.59
CA GLU A 80 -21.70 -0.68 -10.09
C GLU A 80 -21.02 -1.47 -8.98
N GLU A 81 -21.82 -2.25 -8.26
CA GLU A 81 -21.36 -3.28 -7.34
C GLU A 81 -20.68 -4.36 -8.17
N ILE A 82 -19.40 -4.62 -7.91
CA ILE A 82 -18.71 -5.76 -8.53
C ILE A 82 -19.40 -7.01 -7.98
N GLU A 83 -20.17 -7.71 -8.81
CA GLU A 83 -20.83 -8.95 -8.43
C GLU A 83 -19.77 -10.00 -8.07
N ILE A 84 -19.72 -10.40 -6.80
CA ILE A 84 -18.84 -11.45 -6.30
C ILE A 84 -19.66 -12.73 -6.23
N ASP A 85 -19.26 -13.76 -6.97
CA ASP A 85 -19.90 -15.07 -6.90
C ASP A 85 -19.77 -15.69 -5.51
N LYS A 86 -20.84 -16.34 -5.02
CA LYS A 86 -20.86 -17.00 -3.70
C LYS A 86 -19.80 -18.09 -3.58
N SER A 87 -19.49 -18.79 -4.67
CA SER A 87 -18.41 -19.78 -4.71
C SER A 87 -17.04 -19.17 -4.45
N ASP A 88 -16.81 -17.96 -4.97
CA ASP A 88 -15.55 -17.24 -4.76
C ASP A 88 -15.45 -16.73 -3.32
N GLN A 89 -16.56 -16.32 -2.70
CA GLN A 89 -16.60 -15.99 -1.27
C GLN A 89 -16.28 -17.21 -0.39
N ASP A 90 -16.91 -18.36 -0.65
CA ASP A 90 -16.70 -19.57 0.14
C ASP A 90 -15.26 -20.11 0.03
N LEU A 91 -14.67 -20.06 -1.17
CA LEU A 91 -13.28 -20.45 -1.39
C LEU A 91 -12.32 -19.50 -0.67
N PHE A 92 -12.64 -18.21 -0.66
CA PHE A 92 -11.82 -17.19 -0.01
C PHE A 92 -11.90 -17.26 1.52
N GLU A 93 -13.09 -17.47 2.08
CA GLU A 93 -13.27 -17.63 3.53
C GLU A 93 -12.58 -18.89 4.06
N LYS A 94 -12.66 -20.00 3.30
CA LYS A 94 -11.88 -21.21 3.61
C LYS A 94 -10.38 -20.92 3.61
N PHE A 95 -9.88 -20.08 2.71
CA PHE A 95 -8.45 -19.77 2.63
C PHE A 95 -7.97 -18.79 3.71
N LEU A 96 -8.76 -17.77 4.07
CA LEU A 96 -8.48 -16.88 5.21
C LEU A 96 -8.40 -17.66 6.54
N SER A 97 -9.10 -18.79 6.65
CA SER A 97 -9.07 -19.64 7.85
C SER A 97 -7.79 -20.49 7.99
N PHE A 98 -7.00 -20.62 6.92
CA PHE A 98 -5.71 -21.31 6.90
C PHE A 98 -4.56 -20.32 6.80
N GLU A 99 -4.44 -19.40 7.76
CA GLU A 99 -3.15 -18.92 8.31
C GLU A 99 -3.40 -17.74 9.27
N PRO A 100 -3.47 -17.98 10.59
CA PRO A 100 -3.01 -16.96 11.52
C PRO A 100 -1.49 -16.95 11.39
N ILE A 101 -0.94 -16.27 10.38
CA ILE A 101 0.43 -15.81 10.46
C ILE A 101 0.43 -14.83 11.64
N SER A 102 0.72 -15.36 12.82
CA SER A 102 1.12 -14.59 13.98
C SER A 102 2.15 -13.61 13.44
N ARG A 103 1.80 -12.32 13.35
CA ARG A 103 2.73 -11.27 12.97
C ARG A 103 3.91 -11.41 13.93
N LYS A 104 4.99 -12.02 13.47
CA LYS A 104 6.27 -12.08 14.18
C LYS A 104 6.94 -10.73 13.93
N THR A 105 6.28 -9.67 14.35
CA THR A 105 6.86 -8.34 14.42
C THR A 105 8.01 -8.40 15.42
N ILE A 106 9.07 -7.64 15.16
CA ILE A 106 10.25 -7.54 16.02
C ILE A 106 9.86 -7.20 17.47
N GLU A 107 8.73 -6.51 17.67
CA GLU A 107 8.11 -6.24 18.97
C GLU A 107 7.76 -7.51 19.76
N ASN A 108 7.29 -8.59 19.11
CA ASN A 108 6.96 -9.86 19.76
C ASN A 108 8.21 -10.66 20.15
N GLN A 109 9.33 -10.51 19.43
CA GLN A 109 10.62 -11.10 19.86
C GLN A 109 11.22 -10.37 21.07
N ILE A 110 10.93 -9.07 21.21
CA ILE A 110 11.35 -8.27 22.38
C ILE A 110 10.51 -8.66 23.60
N PHE A 111 9.20 -8.79 23.46
CA PHE A 111 8.31 -9.23 24.56
C PHE A 111 8.64 -10.64 25.06
N ASN A 112 8.84 -11.61 24.17
CA ASN A 112 9.19 -12.98 24.56
C ASN A 112 10.56 -13.08 25.26
N LYS A 113 11.50 -12.18 24.94
CA LYS A 113 12.80 -12.09 25.64
C LYS A 113 12.72 -11.43 27.01
N ILE A 114 11.74 -10.54 27.23
CA ILE A 114 11.49 -9.90 28.52
C ILE A 114 10.79 -10.89 29.48
N GLU A 115 9.87 -11.70 28.98
CA GLU A 115 9.17 -12.72 29.79
C GLU A 115 10.08 -13.89 30.21
N GLY A 116 11.02 -14.31 29.35
CA GLY A 116 12.02 -15.34 29.70
C GLY A 116 13.02 -14.93 30.79
N HIS A 117 13.06 -13.64 31.15
CA HIS A 117 13.95 -13.07 32.17
C HIS A 117 13.18 -12.39 33.31
N GLY A 118 12.02 -12.92 33.69
CA GLY A 118 11.27 -12.44 34.84
C GLY A 118 11.95 -12.77 36.17
N SER A 119 12.57 -11.77 36.82
CA SER A 119 12.26 -11.50 38.25
C SER A 119 12.76 -10.13 38.71
N PHE A 120 11.81 -9.37 39.28
CA PHE A 120 11.96 -8.27 40.23
C PHE A 120 12.67 -6.98 39.79
N ILE A 121 11.86 -5.97 39.43
CA ILE A 121 11.82 -4.66 40.10
C ILE A 121 10.41 -4.08 39.90
N GLY A 122 9.62 -4.07 40.96
CA GLY A 122 8.52 -3.12 41.07
C GLY A 122 9.10 -1.75 41.40
N LEU A 123 8.80 -0.75 40.58
CA LEU A 123 8.46 0.63 40.95
C LEU A 123 8.34 1.50 39.68
N ASN A 124 7.30 2.33 39.65
CA ASN A 124 7.02 3.43 38.73
C ASN A 124 6.51 3.11 37.33
N ASN A 125 5.19 3.03 37.29
CA ASN A 125 4.30 3.02 36.15
C ASN A 125 4.24 4.41 35.46
N ASN A 126 5.35 4.88 34.87
CA ASN A 126 5.39 6.22 34.26
C ASN A 126 6.28 6.36 33.02
N ASN A 127 6.39 5.33 32.18
CA ASN A 127 7.05 5.46 30.87
C ASN A 127 6.34 4.64 29.79
N LYS A 128 5.09 5.02 29.47
CA LYS A 128 4.62 4.88 28.08
C LYS A 128 5.45 5.86 27.27
N ARG A 129 6.17 5.32 26.28
CA ARG A 129 7.00 6.06 25.32
C ARG A 129 6.19 7.18 24.65
N SER A 130 6.14 8.35 25.27
CA SER A 130 5.93 9.61 24.58
C SER A 130 7.31 10.19 24.32
N ASN A 131 7.82 10.06 23.10
CA ASN A 131 8.66 11.12 22.56
C ASN A 131 7.75 12.34 22.35
N SER A 132 7.23 12.91 23.44
CA SER A 132 6.49 14.16 23.41
C SER A 132 7.52 15.24 23.16
N ILE A 133 7.71 15.59 21.89
CA ILE A 133 8.12 16.93 21.54
C ILE A 133 7.18 17.84 22.34
N SER A 134 7.76 18.62 23.25
CA SER A 134 7.04 19.53 24.13
C SER A 134 6.41 20.63 23.28
N LEU A 135 5.30 20.32 22.62
CA LEU A 135 4.54 21.28 21.85
C LEU A 135 4.00 22.34 22.81
N PRO A 136 3.99 23.62 22.42
CA PRO A 136 3.47 24.67 23.28
C PRO A 136 2.03 24.37 23.72
N PRO A 137 1.67 24.58 25.00
CA PRO A 137 0.36 24.19 25.52
C PRO A 137 -0.80 24.85 24.77
N LYS A 138 -0.60 26.09 24.30
CA LYS A 138 -1.57 26.81 23.46
C LYS A 138 -1.85 26.10 22.13
N VAL A 139 -0.84 25.48 21.52
CA VAL A 139 -1.00 24.73 20.26
C VAL A 139 -1.84 23.48 20.54
N VAL A 140 -1.53 22.76 21.62
CA VAL A 140 -2.29 21.59 22.05
C VAL A 140 -3.76 21.94 22.27
N ASP A 141 -4.04 23.02 23.02
CA ASP A 141 -5.42 23.45 23.31
C ASP A 141 -6.20 23.82 22.04
N VAL A 142 -5.55 24.52 21.10
CA VAL A 142 -6.18 24.94 19.84
C VAL A 142 -6.51 23.73 18.97
N TYR A 143 -5.55 22.83 18.73
CA TYR A 143 -5.78 21.67 17.85
C TYR A 143 -6.69 20.61 18.48
N THR A 144 -6.70 20.48 19.82
CA THR A 144 -7.67 19.64 20.52
C THR A 144 -9.10 20.15 20.31
N LYS A 145 -9.33 21.47 20.41
CA LYS A 145 -10.64 22.08 20.12
C LYS A 145 -11.03 21.91 18.65
N VAL A 146 -10.07 22.01 17.72
CA VAL A 146 -10.30 21.73 16.30
C VAL A 146 -10.74 20.28 16.08
N GLY A 147 -10.14 19.31 16.77
CA GLY A 147 -10.56 17.90 16.70
C GLY A 147 -12.02 17.69 17.10
N VAL A 148 -12.47 18.35 18.17
CA VAL A 148 -13.89 18.32 18.58
C VAL A 148 -14.80 18.89 17.49
N LEU A 149 -14.40 19.96 16.81
CA LEU A 149 -15.17 20.51 15.69
C LEU A 149 -15.23 19.54 14.50
N LEU A 150 -14.13 18.87 14.16
CA LEU A 150 -14.07 17.90 13.06
C LEU A 150 -14.93 16.66 13.30
N SER A 151 -15.11 16.27 14.57
CA SER A 151 -16.00 15.16 14.93
C SER A 151 -17.48 15.43 14.60
N ARG A 152 -17.90 16.69 14.63
CA ARG A 152 -19.29 17.12 14.35
C ARG A 152 -19.45 17.78 12.98
N TYR A 153 -18.37 17.87 12.21
CA TYR A 153 -18.38 18.54 10.93
C TYR A 153 -19.29 17.81 9.92
N LYS A 154 -20.00 18.60 9.12
CA LYS A 154 -20.91 18.10 8.08
C LYS A 154 -20.68 18.84 6.77
N SER A 155 -20.68 20.16 6.82
CA SER A 155 -20.50 21.05 5.68
C SER A 155 -19.91 22.39 6.12
N GLY A 156 -19.49 23.20 5.15
CA GLY A 156 -18.95 24.55 5.38
C GLY A 156 -17.42 24.61 5.33
N LYS A 157 -16.84 25.76 5.66
CA LYS A 157 -15.38 25.96 5.56
C LYS A 157 -14.64 25.28 6.72
N LEU A 158 -13.58 24.53 6.41
CA LEU A 158 -12.68 24.00 7.44
C LEU A 158 -12.04 25.13 8.26
N PRO A 159 -11.80 24.92 9.58
CA PRO A 159 -11.10 25.88 10.42
C PRO A 159 -9.76 26.32 9.83
N LYS A 160 -9.43 27.62 9.91
CA LYS A 160 -8.16 28.16 9.39
C LYS A 160 -6.94 27.44 9.98
N ALA A 161 -6.99 27.11 11.28
CA ALA A 161 -5.94 26.35 11.97
C ALA A 161 -5.72 24.96 11.35
N PHE A 162 -6.77 24.30 10.86
CA PHE A 162 -6.63 23.01 10.18
C PHE A 162 -6.02 23.17 8.78
N LYS A 163 -6.41 24.22 8.05
CA LYS A 163 -5.93 24.48 6.68
C LYS A 163 -4.42 24.74 6.58
N ILE A 164 -3.80 25.24 7.65
CA ILE A 164 -2.36 25.53 7.68
C ILE A 164 -1.49 24.32 8.03
N ILE A 165 -2.09 23.20 8.49
CA ILE A 165 -1.36 21.99 8.89
C ILE A 165 -0.36 21.50 7.83
N PRO A 166 -0.71 21.43 6.51
CA PRO A 166 0.22 20.94 5.50
C PRO A 166 1.53 21.76 5.38
N SER A 167 1.49 23.05 5.75
CA SER A 167 2.63 23.95 5.67
C SER A 167 3.57 23.85 6.89
N LEU A 168 3.19 23.09 7.92
CA LEU A 168 3.96 22.96 9.16
C LEU A 168 5.01 21.84 9.03
N GLY A 169 6.22 22.08 9.54
CA GLY A 169 7.27 21.05 9.58
C GLY A 169 6.85 19.80 10.38
N ASN A 170 6.14 20.01 11.49
CA ASN A 170 5.63 18.97 12.38
C ASN A 170 4.14 18.66 12.12
N TRP A 171 3.72 18.65 10.85
CA TRP A 171 2.31 18.44 10.49
C TRP A 171 1.73 17.15 11.09
N ASP A 172 2.53 16.07 11.15
CA ASP A 172 2.13 14.76 11.66
C ASP A 172 1.78 14.79 13.16
N ASP A 173 2.68 15.32 13.99
CA ASP A 173 2.46 15.48 15.43
C ASP A 173 1.20 16.32 15.72
N ILE A 174 1.02 17.39 14.95
CA ILE A 174 -0.11 18.31 15.09
C ILE A 174 -1.42 17.64 14.65
N LEU A 175 -1.36 16.80 13.61
CA LEU A 175 -2.52 16.09 13.11
C LEU A 175 -3.04 15.08 14.14
N VAL A 176 -2.14 14.37 14.82
CA VAL A 176 -2.50 13.43 15.90
C VAL A 176 -3.29 14.13 17.01
N LEU A 177 -2.95 15.38 17.37
CA LEU A 177 -3.68 16.15 18.39
C LEU A 177 -5.16 16.38 18.03
N THR A 178 -5.49 16.40 16.73
CA THR A 178 -6.88 16.58 16.28
C THR A 178 -7.72 15.30 16.38
N CYS A 179 -7.16 14.20 16.91
CA CYS A 179 -7.79 12.89 17.08
C CYS A 179 -8.48 12.38 15.80
N PRO A 180 -7.71 12.00 14.75
CA PRO A 180 -8.25 11.61 13.44
C PRO A 180 -9.28 10.47 13.48
N GLU A 181 -9.16 9.54 14.43
CA GLU A 181 -10.11 8.43 14.66
C GLU A 181 -11.55 8.92 14.89
N LYS A 182 -11.72 10.10 15.50
CA LYS A 182 -13.04 10.66 15.86
C LYS A 182 -13.59 11.60 14.81
N TRP A 183 -12.93 11.76 13.66
CA TRP A 183 -13.43 12.64 12.62
C TRP A 183 -14.73 12.10 12.02
N SER A 184 -15.63 13.02 11.68
CA SER A 184 -16.77 12.70 10.82
C SER A 184 -16.28 12.25 9.44
N PRO A 185 -17.03 11.37 8.73
CA PRO A 185 -16.70 10.99 7.35
C PRO A 185 -16.53 12.21 6.42
N ASN A 186 -17.37 13.23 6.60
CA ASN A 186 -17.31 14.51 5.88
C ASN A 186 -15.99 15.25 6.13
N ALA A 187 -15.52 15.29 7.38
CA ALA A 187 -14.22 15.89 7.72
C ALA A 187 -13.07 15.10 7.10
N CYS A 188 -13.15 13.76 7.09
CA CYS A 188 -12.15 12.91 6.48
C CYS A 188 -12.02 13.17 4.97
N TYR A 189 -13.14 13.41 4.27
CA TYR A 189 -13.14 13.80 2.86
C TYR A 189 -12.45 15.14 2.62
N GLU A 190 -12.87 16.19 3.31
CA GLU A 190 -12.28 17.52 3.14
C GLU A 190 -10.81 17.57 3.59
N ALA A 191 -10.45 16.83 4.63
CA ALA A 191 -9.06 16.64 5.04
C ALA A 191 -8.23 15.94 3.96
N THR A 192 -8.75 14.85 3.38
CA THR A 192 -8.06 14.15 2.29
C THR A 192 -7.86 15.08 1.10
N ARG A 193 -8.89 15.81 0.67
CA ARG A 193 -8.81 16.78 -0.42
C ARG A 193 -7.75 17.86 -0.15
N LEU A 194 -7.71 18.42 1.06
CA LEU A 194 -6.72 19.40 1.46
C LEU A 194 -5.29 18.82 1.42
N PHE A 195 -5.09 17.62 1.98
CA PHE A 195 -3.78 17.00 2.09
C PHE A 195 -3.25 16.47 0.76
N VAL A 196 -4.12 15.95 -0.12
CA VAL A 196 -3.75 15.55 -1.48
C VAL A 196 -3.16 16.74 -2.24
N SER A 197 -3.72 17.94 -2.12
CA SER A 197 -3.22 19.09 -2.90
C SER A 197 -1.95 19.72 -2.30
N ASN A 198 -1.82 19.73 -0.97
CA ASN A 198 -0.78 20.53 -0.30
C ASN A 198 0.42 19.72 0.22
N LEU A 199 0.28 18.42 0.49
CA LEU A 199 1.39 17.61 1.01
C LEU A 199 2.27 17.06 -0.12
N LYS A 200 3.55 16.86 0.20
CA LYS A 200 4.48 16.10 -0.66
C LYS A 200 4.06 14.63 -0.71
N SER A 201 4.43 13.89 -1.76
CA SER A 201 4.01 12.50 -1.97
C SER A 201 4.35 11.58 -0.79
N TYR A 202 5.54 11.72 -0.19
CA TYR A 202 5.94 10.96 1.01
C TYR A 202 5.08 11.30 2.24
N GLN A 203 4.76 12.58 2.45
CA GLN A 203 3.94 13.01 3.58
C GLN A 203 2.51 12.52 3.42
N PHE A 204 1.96 12.62 2.20
CA PHE A 204 0.63 12.13 1.89
C PHE A 204 0.53 10.60 2.00
N GLN A 205 1.58 9.87 1.61
CA GLN A 205 1.67 8.43 1.84
C GLN A 205 1.52 8.09 3.33
N LYS A 206 2.20 8.84 4.20
CA LYS A 206 2.10 8.65 5.66
C LYS A 206 0.70 8.96 6.20
N PHE A 207 0.04 10.00 5.68
CA PHE A 207 -1.36 10.30 6.00
C PHE A 207 -2.28 9.13 5.62
N LEU A 208 -2.10 8.57 4.41
CA LEU A 208 -2.88 7.43 3.95
C LEU A 208 -2.68 6.20 4.82
N SER A 209 -1.43 5.85 5.13
CA SER A 209 -1.12 4.64 5.89
C SER A 209 -1.54 4.70 7.35
N THR A 210 -1.58 5.90 7.95
CA THR A 210 -1.78 6.08 9.40
C THR A 210 -3.22 6.45 9.75
N ILE A 211 -3.95 7.12 8.84
CA ILE A 211 -5.28 7.65 9.12
C ILE A 211 -6.32 7.02 8.21
N LEU A 212 -6.17 7.18 6.89
CA LEU A 212 -7.21 6.74 5.97
C LEU A 212 -7.32 5.21 5.89
N PHE A 213 -6.19 4.51 5.98
CA PHE A 213 -6.12 3.05 5.95
C PHE A 213 -7.00 2.41 7.04
N ASP A 214 -6.72 2.72 8.30
CA ASP A 214 -7.47 2.13 9.43
C ASP A 214 -8.94 2.55 9.39
N ARG A 215 -9.22 3.83 9.10
CA ARG A 215 -10.59 4.36 9.09
C ARG A 215 -11.50 3.68 8.06
N VAL A 216 -10.97 3.36 6.88
CA VAL A 216 -11.73 2.67 5.82
C VAL A 216 -11.99 1.23 6.21
N ARG A 217 -11.00 0.54 6.79
CA ARG A 217 -11.17 -0.86 7.22
C ARG A 217 -12.19 -0.99 8.35
N GLU A 218 -12.13 -0.12 9.34
CA GLU A 218 -13.10 -0.09 10.44
C GLU A 218 -14.53 0.10 9.92
N ASP A 219 -14.75 1.04 9.01
CA ASP A 219 -16.08 1.32 8.45
C ASP A 219 -16.65 0.13 7.65
N ILE A 220 -15.81 -0.54 6.86
CA ILE A 220 -16.20 -1.74 6.11
C ILE A 220 -16.48 -2.92 7.05
N LEU A 221 -15.69 -3.08 8.11
CA LEU A 221 -15.88 -4.15 9.10
C LEU A 221 -17.20 -3.98 9.86
N GLU A 222 -17.51 -2.75 10.28
CA GLU A 222 -18.71 -2.40 11.05
C GLU A 222 -19.98 -2.43 10.19
N ASN A 223 -19.99 -1.67 9.08
CA ASN A 223 -21.20 -1.44 8.29
C ASN A 223 -21.38 -2.41 7.11
N LYS A 224 -20.36 -3.22 6.80
CA LYS A 224 -20.28 -4.08 5.58
C LYS A 224 -20.42 -3.32 4.25
N LYS A 225 -20.49 -2.00 4.30
CA LYS A 225 -20.55 -1.05 3.19
C LYS A 225 -19.68 0.14 3.57
N LEU A 226 -19.07 0.79 2.58
CA LEU A 226 -18.26 1.98 2.82
C LEU A 226 -19.11 3.24 2.76
N ASN A 227 -18.95 4.14 3.73
CA ASN A 227 -19.56 5.46 3.72
C ASN A 227 -19.19 6.24 2.45
N TYR A 228 -20.16 6.95 1.87
CA TYR A 228 -19.97 7.74 0.65
C TYR A 228 -18.80 8.74 0.74
N HIS A 229 -18.63 9.45 1.86
CA HIS A 229 -17.55 10.43 1.99
C HIS A 229 -16.18 9.76 2.10
N LEU A 230 -16.08 8.59 2.73
CA LEU A 230 -14.85 7.80 2.76
C LEU A 230 -14.52 7.23 1.37
N TYR A 231 -15.54 6.80 0.62
CA TYR A 231 -15.37 6.40 -0.77
C TYR A 231 -14.86 7.55 -1.63
N MET A 232 -15.40 8.76 -1.45
CA MET A 232 -14.90 9.96 -2.12
C MET A 232 -13.49 10.36 -1.65
N SER A 233 -13.13 10.13 -0.38
CA SER A 233 -11.74 10.28 0.10
C SER A 233 -10.79 9.38 -0.69
N LEU A 234 -11.16 8.11 -0.88
CA LEU A 234 -10.37 7.17 -1.67
C LEU A 234 -10.24 7.63 -3.13
N LYS A 235 -11.34 8.03 -3.78
CA LYS A 235 -11.28 8.60 -5.14
C LYS A 235 -10.31 9.78 -5.21
N LYS A 236 -10.35 10.68 -4.22
CA LYS A 236 -9.48 11.85 -4.21
C LYS A 236 -8.02 11.52 -3.91
N SER A 237 -7.75 10.47 -3.13
CA SER A 237 -6.39 10.03 -2.82
C SER A 237 -5.62 9.51 -4.04
N ILE A 238 -6.31 8.96 -5.06
CA ILE A 238 -5.67 8.43 -6.28
C ILE A 238 -5.02 9.53 -7.13
N TYR A 239 -5.39 10.81 -6.95
CA TYR A 239 -4.76 11.94 -7.63
C TYR A 239 -3.26 12.08 -7.32
N LYS A 240 -2.78 11.46 -6.24
CA LYS A 240 -1.35 11.18 -6.02
C LYS A 240 -1.10 9.66 -6.07
N PRO A 241 -0.98 9.07 -7.28
CA PRO A 241 -1.02 7.62 -7.44
C PRO A 241 0.13 6.89 -6.74
N ALA A 242 1.36 7.45 -6.79
CA ALA A 242 2.51 6.85 -6.10
C ALA A 242 2.31 6.72 -4.59
N ALA A 243 1.70 7.74 -3.97
CA ALA A 243 1.39 7.74 -2.54
C ALA A 243 0.23 6.79 -2.22
N PHE A 244 -0.79 6.73 -3.08
CA PHE A 244 -1.91 5.80 -2.94
C PHE A 244 -1.46 4.34 -2.98
N PHE A 245 -0.67 3.95 -3.99
CA PHE A 245 -0.22 2.57 -4.11
C PHE A 245 0.64 2.13 -2.92
N LYS A 246 1.63 2.95 -2.52
CA LYS A 246 2.54 2.62 -1.41
C LYS A 246 1.90 2.75 -0.03
N GLY A 247 1.03 3.72 0.16
CA GLY A 247 0.44 4.05 1.47
C GLY A 247 -0.88 3.34 1.74
N PHE A 248 -1.55 2.81 0.72
CA PHE A 248 -2.88 2.23 0.85
C PHE A 248 -3.00 0.86 0.17
N LEU A 249 -2.74 0.76 -1.14
CA LEU A 249 -3.01 -0.48 -1.90
C LEU A 249 -2.07 -1.64 -1.53
N PHE A 250 -0.75 -1.43 -1.52
CA PHE A 250 0.18 -2.51 -1.18
C PHE A 250 0.02 -2.97 0.27
N PRO A 251 -0.08 -2.06 1.27
CA PRO A 251 -0.36 -2.47 2.65
C PRO A 251 -1.67 -3.24 2.79
N ILE A 252 -2.71 -2.93 2.01
CA ILE A 252 -3.95 -3.71 2.08
C ILE A 252 -3.73 -5.12 1.55
N CYS A 253 -3.02 -5.28 0.44
CA CYS A 253 -2.73 -6.58 -0.16
C CYS A 253 -1.75 -7.42 0.66
N GLU A 254 -0.77 -6.80 1.33
CA GLU A 254 0.15 -7.46 2.29
C GLU A 254 -0.56 -7.87 3.59
N SER A 255 -1.66 -7.19 3.93
CA SER A 255 -2.51 -7.56 5.05
C SER A 255 -3.60 -8.57 4.65
N ASN A 256 -4.32 -9.12 5.62
CA ASN A 256 -5.50 -9.96 5.36
C ASN A 256 -6.65 -9.12 4.76
N CYS A 257 -6.58 -8.85 3.45
CA CYS A 257 -7.59 -8.14 2.68
C CYS A 257 -8.78 -9.07 2.43
N THR A 258 -9.98 -8.63 2.80
CA THR A 258 -11.22 -9.36 2.51
C THR A 258 -11.70 -9.09 1.08
N LEU A 259 -12.48 -10.01 0.49
CA LEU A 259 -13.07 -9.77 -0.84
C LEU A 259 -13.96 -8.53 -0.90
N LYS A 260 -14.66 -8.19 0.19
CA LYS A 260 -15.49 -6.97 0.27
C LYS A 260 -14.64 -5.71 0.22
N GLU A 261 -13.55 -5.67 1.01
CA GLU A 261 -12.58 -4.57 0.93
C GLU A 261 -12.01 -4.46 -0.49
N ALA A 262 -11.60 -5.58 -1.08
CA ALA A 262 -11.04 -5.63 -2.42
C ALA A 262 -12.03 -5.14 -3.50
N ALA A 263 -13.30 -5.55 -3.43
CA ALA A 263 -14.32 -5.11 -4.39
C ALA A 263 -14.62 -3.61 -4.28
N ILE A 264 -14.73 -3.07 -3.06
CA ILE A 264 -14.96 -1.64 -2.85
C ILE A 264 -13.79 -0.81 -3.39
N ILE A 265 -12.56 -1.16 -3.01
CA ILE A 265 -11.34 -0.45 -3.45
C ILE A 265 -11.14 -0.64 -4.95
N GLY A 266 -11.42 -1.82 -5.47
CA GLY A 266 -11.39 -2.12 -6.89
C GLY A 266 -12.33 -1.22 -7.70
N SER A 267 -13.54 -0.98 -7.20
CA SER A 267 -14.51 -0.05 -7.81
C SER A 267 -13.98 1.39 -7.84
N VAL A 268 -13.26 1.83 -6.80
CA VAL A 268 -12.60 3.15 -6.82
C VAL A 268 -11.54 3.20 -7.93
N LEU A 269 -10.69 2.17 -8.02
CA LEU A 269 -9.61 2.10 -8.98
C LEU A 269 -10.10 1.99 -10.43
N SER A 270 -11.21 1.30 -10.69
CA SER A 270 -11.83 1.22 -12.01
C SER A 270 -12.39 2.56 -12.48
N LYS A 271 -12.94 3.36 -11.57
CA LYS A 271 -13.56 4.66 -11.90
C LYS A 271 -12.58 5.83 -12.06
N VAL A 272 -11.41 5.79 -11.41
CA VAL A 272 -10.43 6.88 -11.50
C VAL A 272 -9.36 6.57 -12.55
N SER A 273 -8.97 7.57 -13.34
CA SER A 273 -7.86 7.44 -14.29
C SER A 273 -6.52 7.45 -13.56
N VAL A 274 -5.63 6.52 -13.89
CA VAL A 274 -4.29 6.39 -13.28
C VAL A 274 -3.24 6.48 -14.38
N PRO A 275 -2.17 7.29 -14.22
CA PRO A 275 -1.14 7.36 -15.24
C PRO A 275 -0.46 6.01 -15.50
N VAL A 276 -0.15 5.72 -16.77
CA VAL A 276 0.37 4.43 -17.25
C VAL A 276 1.58 3.95 -16.45
N LEU A 277 2.57 4.80 -16.22
CA LEU A 277 3.80 4.44 -15.50
C LEU A 277 3.52 3.99 -14.05
N HIS A 278 2.59 4.66 -13.37
CA HIS A 278 2.21 4.30 -12.01
C HIS A 278 1.43 2.98 -11.99
N SER A 279 0.53 2.78 -12.96
CA SER A 279 -0.19 1.51 -13.15
C SER A 279 0.75 0.35 -13.44
N ALA A 280 1.74 0.56 -14.31
CA ALA A 280 2.74 -0.44 -14.68
C ALA A 280 3.62 -0.84 -13.47
N ALA A 281 4.08 0.14 -12.69
CA ALA A 281 4.82 -0.12 -11.47
C ALA A 281 3.98 -0.86 -10.41
N ALA A 282 2.69 -0.51 -10.30
CA ALA A 282 1.77 -1.20 -9.38
C ALA A 282 1.53 -2.66 -9.80
N LEU A 283 1.31 -2.92 -11.09
CA LEU A 283 1.17 -4.27 -11.63
C LEU A 283 2.42 -5.13 -11.37
N LEU A 284 3.61 -4.56 -11.60
CA LEU A 284 4.87 -5.25 -11.33
C LEU A 284 4.94 -5.68 -9.86
N ARG A 285 4.69 -4.76 -8.92
CA ARG A 285 4.70 -5.06 -7.49
C ARG A 285 3.66 -6.12 -7.12
N LEU A 286 2.42 -5.99 -7.60
CA LEU A 286 1.35 -6.96 -7.34
C LEU A 286 1.67 -8.36 -7.89
N SER A 287 2.38 -8.44 -9.02
CA SER A 287 2.78 -9.71 -9.64
C SER A 287 3.83 -10.48 -8.82
N GLU A 288 4.69 -9.76 -8.10
CA GLU A 288 5.73 -10.32 -7.23
C GLU A 288 5.20 -10.77 -5.87
N MET A 289 4.09 -10.19 -5.41
CA MET A 289 3.49 -10.50 -4.11
C MET A 289 2.94 -11.94 -4.05
N ASP A 290 2.56 -12.36 -2.84
CA ASP A 290 1.95 -13.66 -2.61
C ASP A 290 0.53 -13.74 -3.19
N PHE A 291 0.16 -14.95 -3.61
CA PHE A 291 -1.13 -15.19 -4.26
C PHE A 291 -2.27 -15.07 -3.26
N SER A 292 -3.03 -14.00 -3.40
CA SER A 292 -4.34 -13.83 -2.76
C SER A 292 -5.38 -13.50 -3.82
N GLY A 293 -6.60 -14.00 -3.65
CA GLY A 293 -7.71 -13.69 -4.57
C GLY A 293 -8.00 -12.18 -4.65
N SER A 294 -7.73 -11.41 -3.59
CA SER A 294 -7.84 -9.95 -3.61
C SER A 294 -6.80 -9.29 -4.52
N THR A 295 -5.56 -9.77 -4.52
CA THR A 295 -4.49 -9.30 -5.41
C THR A 295 -4.85 -9.54 -6.87
N SER A 296 -5.40 -10.72 -7.21
CA SER A 296 -5.84 -11.03 -8.58
C SER A 296 -6.98 -10.13 -9.06
N LEU A 297 -7.89 -9.72 -8.16
CA LEU A 297 -8.94 -8.76 -8.48
C LEU A 297 -8.34 -7.38 -8.83
N PHE A 298 -7.33 -6.91 -8.10
CA PHE A 298 -6.65 -5.66 -8.44
C PHE A 298 -5.85 -5.74 -9.74
N ILE A 299 -5.17 -6.87 -9.98
CA ILE A 299 -4.47 -7.13 -11.25
C ILE A 299 -5.46 -7.05 -12.42
N ARG A 300 -6.61 -7.75 -12.32
CA ARG A 300 -7.67 -7.70 -13.34
C ARG A 300 -8.10 -6.26 -13.64
N ILE A 301 -8.41 -5.48 -12.61
CA ILE A 301 -8.89 -4.10 -12.75
C ILE A 301 -7.85 -3.18 -13.40
N LEU A 302 -6.58 -3.35 -13.06
CA LEU A 302 -5.50 -2.58 -13.67
C LEU A 302 -5.26 -2.99 -15.14
N LEU A 303 -5.42 -4.26 -15.48
CA LEU A 303 -5.34 -4.72 -16.87
C LEU A 303 -6.54 -4.25 -17.72
N ASP A 304 -7.74 -4.16 -17.11
CA ASP A 304 -8.94 -3.63 -17.76
C ASP A 304 -8.84 -2.13 -18.13
N LYS A 305 -7.82 -1.42 -17.61
CA LYS A 305 -7.48 -0.07 -18.06
C LYS A 305 -6.88 -0.03 -19.46
N LYS A 306 -6.43 -1.17 -20.00
CA LYS A 306 -5.93 -1.32 -21.39
C LYS A 306 -4.77 -0.39 -21.72
N TYR A 307 -3.90 -0.13 -20.76
CA TYR A 307 -2.70 0.66 -21.01
C TYR A 307 -1.67 -0.14 -21.82
N ALA A 308 -0.85 0.56 -22.60
CA ALA A 308 0.35 -0.03 -23.19
C ALA A 308 1.36 -0.29 -22.05
N LEU A 309 1.63 -1.56 -21.76
CA LEU A 309 2.53 -1.95 -20.67
C LEU A 309 3.95 -2.13 -21.18
N PRO A 310 4.97 -1.73 -20.39
CA PRO A 310 6.35 -2.09 -20.69
C PRO A 310 6.53 -3.61 -20.68
N TYR A 311 7.36 -4.15 -21.58
CA TYR A 311 7.60 -5.59 -21.68
C TYR A 311 8.06 -6.23 -20.37
N LYS A 312 8.86 -5.53 -19.55
CA LYS A 312 9.25 -6.01 -18.21
C LYS A 312 8.06 -6.36 -17.32
N VAL A 313 6.97 -5.59 -17.41
CA VAL A 313 5.74 -5.81 -16.64
C VAL A 313 4.95 -6.98 -17.21
N VAL A 314 4.88 -7.10 -18.55
CA VAL A 314 4.28 -8.25 -19.23
C VAL A 314 5.00 -9.54 -18.82
N ASP A 315 6.32 -9.55 -18.87
CA ASP A 315 7.16 -10.69 -18.46
C ASP A 315 6.88 -11.08 -17.00
N ALA A 316 6.83 -10.11 -16.08
CA ALA A 316 6.52 -10.35 -14.68
C ALA A 316 5.12 -10.93 -14.46
N LEU A 317 4.12 -10.49 -15.22
CA LEU A 317 2.78 -11.07 -15.21
C LEU A 317 2.77 -12.50 -15.73
N VAL A 318 3.53 -12.81 -16.79
CA VAL A 318 3.69 -14.20 -17.26
C VAL A 318 4.27 -15.06 -16.15
N PHE A 319 5.33 -14.62 -15.47
CA PHE A 319 5.91 -15.35 -14.34
C PHE A 319 4.92 -15.52 -13.19
N HIS A 320 4.11 -14.50 -12.90
CA HIS A 320 3.03 -14.58 -11.91
C HIS A 320 2.03 -15.71 -12.26
N PHE A 321 1.55 -15.79 -13.50
CA PHE A 321 0.64 -16.86 -13.91
C PHE A 321 1.33 -18.23 -13.97
N MET A 322 2.61 -18.30 -14.34
CA MET A 322 3.37 -19.56 -14.34
C MET A 322 3.49 -20.20 -12.96
N ARG A 323 3.60 -19.39 -11.90
CA ARG A 323 3.62 -19.86 -10.51
C ARG A 323 2.32 -20.59 -10.11
N TRP A 324 1.23 -20.46 -10.86
CA TRP A 324 0.00 -21.22 -10.57
C TRP A 324 0.17 -22.73 -10.67
N LYS A 325 1.13 -23.21 -11.47
CA LYS A 325 1.43 -24.65 -11.58
C LYS A 325 1.84 -25.28 -10.26
N SER A 326 2.52 -24.53 -9.39
CA SER A 326 2.98 -25.04 -8.09
C SER A 326 1.95 -24.91 -6.97
N LEU A 327 0.83 -24.20 -7.21
CA LEU A 327 -0.22 -24.04 -6.22
C LEU A 327 -0.99 -25.34 -6.02
N GLN A 328 -1.04 -25.84 -4.79
CA GLN A 328 -1.78 -27.07 -4.44
C GLN A 328 -3.28 -26.82 -4.18
N ARG A 329 -3.75 -25.58 -4.35
CA ARG A 329 -5.16 -25.20 -4.16
C ARG A 329 -5.93 -25.08 -5.48
N PRO A 330 -7.27 -25.18 -5.45
CA PRO A 330 -8.11 -24.68 -6.54
C PRO A 330 -7.98 -23.16 -6.64
N LEU A 331 -8.14 -22.64 -7.85
CA LEU A 331 -8.17 -21.22 -8.15
C LEU A 331 -9.62 -20.74 -8.22
N ALA A 332 -9.87 -19.52 -7.77
CA ALA A 332 -11.19 -18.88 -7.83
C ALA A 332 -11.50 -18.40 -9.26
N VAL A 333 -12.77 -18.16 -9.56
CA VAL A 333 -13.19 -17.70 -10.89
C VAL A 333 -12.58 -16.32 -11.20
N LEU A 334 -12.56 -15.42 -10.22
CA LEU A 334 -11.89 -14.10 -10.32
C LEU A 334 -10.42 -14.20 -10.73
N GLU A 335 -9.69 -15.22 -10.27
CA GLU A 335 -8.29 -15.42 -10.64
C GLU A 335 -8.19 -15.79 -12.13
N HIS A 336 -9.00 -16.74 -12.60
CA HIS A 336 -9.06 -17.09 -14.03
C HIS A 336 -9.49 -15.93 -14.93
N GLN A 337 -10.42 -15.08 -14.46
CA GLN A 337 -10.81 -13.87 -15.18
C GLN A 337 -9.64 -12.88 -15.32
N SER A 338 -8.82 -12.70 -14.28
CA SER A 338 -7.62 -11.85 -14.37
C SER A 338 -6.65 -12.33 -15.47
N PHE A 339 -6.51 -13.65 -15.61
CA PHE A 339 -5.67 -14.25 -16.64
C PHE A 339 -6.28 -14.12 -18.04
N LEU A 340 -7.60 -14.27 -18.16
CA LEU A 340 -8.30 -14.04 -19.43
C LEU A 340 -8.12 -12.60 -19.92
N VAL A 341 -8.31 -11.61 -19.05
CA VAL A 341 -8.13 -10.19 -19.40
C VAL A 341 -6.70 -9.92 -19.84
N PHE A 342 -5.71 -10.48 -19.14
CA PHE A 342 -4.30 -10.38 -19.53
C PHE A 342 -4.08 -10.87 -20.96
N VAL A 343 -4.51 -12.10 -21.27
CA VAL A 343 -4.30 -12.70 -22.59
C VAL A 343 -5.07 -11.95 -23.67
N GLN A 344 -6.34 -11.58 -23.45
CA GLN A 344 -7.13 -10.84 -24.44
C GLN A 344 -6.47 -9.53 -24.88
N ARG A 345 -5.72 -8.88 -23.98
CA ARG A 345 -5.09 -7.57 -24.23
C ARG A 345 -3.66 -7.69 -24.71
N TYR A 346 -2.86 -8.55 -24.08
CA TYR A 346 -1.41 -8.57 -24.26
C TYR A 346 -0.92 -9.81 -25.04
N LYS A 347 -1.80 -10.60 -25.65
CA LYS A 347 -1.44 -11.79 -26.45
C LYS A 347 -0.40 -11.53 -27.55
N ASN A 348 -0.40 -10.33 -28.15
CA ASN A 348 0.53 -9.95 -29.21
C ASN A 348 1.90 -9.49 -28.67
N ASP A 349 2.00 -9.22 -27.36
CA ASP A 349 3.22 -8.76 -26.69
C ASP A 349 4.00 -9.93 -26.06
N LEU A 350 3.56 -11.17 -26.28
CA LEU A 350 4.16 -12.39 -25.73
C LEU A 350 5.12 -13.05 -26.72
N THR A 351 6.23 -13.58 -26.19
CA THR A 351 7.14 -14.46 -26.94
C THR A 351 6.54 -15.86 -27.10
N PRO A 352 6.97 -16.66 -28.11
CA PRO A 352 6.47 -18.02 -28.30
C PRO A 352 6.66 -18.88 -27.03
N ASP A 353 7.84 -18.82 -26.40
CA ASP A 353 8.15 -19.56 -25.17
C ASP A 353 7.20 -19.19 -24.01
N GLN A 354 6.84 -17.91 -23.89
CA GLN A 354 5.88 -17.46 -22.88
C GLN A 354 4.48 -18.01 -23.16
N LYS A 355 4.05 -18.03 -24.42
CA LYS A 355 2.74 -18.60 -24.80
C LYS A 355 2.67 -20.09 -24.50
N ASP A 356 3.71 -20.84 -24.84
CA ASP A 356 3.78 -22.28 -24.54
C ASP A 356 3.75 -22.54 -23.04
N ALA A 357 4.50 -21.74 -22.26
CA ALA A 357 4.50 -21.84 -20.80
C ALA A 357 3.10 -21.59 -20.20
N LEU A 358 2.36 -20.62 -20.73
CA LEU A 358 0.99 -20.28 -20.34
C LEU A 358 -0.03 -21.35 -20.76
N LEU A 359 0.12 -21.94 -21.95
CA LEU A 359 -0.71 -23.07 -22.38
C LEU A 359 -0.55 -24.26 -21.44
N ASP A 360 0.66 -24.52 -20.95
CA ASP A 360 0.90 -25.54 -19.94
C ASP A 360 0.26 -25.19 -18.58
N VAL A 361 0.13 -23.91 -18.22
CA VAL A 361 -0.63 -23.52 -17.02
C VAL A 361 -2.10 -23.92 -17.18
N ILE A 362 -2.69 -23.65 -18.36
CA ILE A 362 -4.10 -23.97 -18.65
C ILE A 362 -4.34 -25.49 -18.61
N LYS A 363 -3.39 -26.31 -19.06
CA LYS A 363 -3.51 -27.77 -18.99
C LYS A 363 -3.62 -28.28 -17.55
N VAL A 364 -2.90 -27.67 -16.61
CA VAL A 364 -2.85 -28.12 -15.20
C VAL A 364 -3.93 -27.45 -14.35
N LYS A 365 -4.21 -26.17 -14.58
CA LYS A 365 -5.06 -25.31 -13.74
C LYS A 365 -6.14 -24.58 -14.55
N GLY A 366 -6.58 -25.11 -15.68
CA GLY A 366 -7.62 -24.48 -16.50
C GLY A 366 -9.01 -24.60 -15.89
N HIS A 367 -9.78 -23.52 -15.92
CA HIS A 367 -11.21 -23.54 -15.61
C HIS A 367 -12.02 -24.06 -16.81
N GLU A 368 -13.12 -24.80 -16.57
CA GLU A 368 -13.90 -25.49 -17.61
C GLU A 368 -14.38 -24.56 -18.74
N LYS A 369 -14.87 -23.36 -18.39
CA LYS A 369 -15.39 -22.39 -19.37
C LYS A 369 -14.36 -21.36 -19.84
N ILE A 370 -13.43 -20.96 -18.97
CA ILE A 370 -12.50 -19.85 -19.24
C ILE A 370 -11.22 -20.38 -19.90
N GLY A 371 -10.75 -21.55 -19.51
CA GLY A 371 -9.54 -22.18 -20.07
C GLY A 371 -9.57 -22.32 -21.60
N PRO A 372 -10.67 -22.80 -22.22
CA PRO A 372 -10.79 -22.87 -23.66
C PRO A 372 -10.70 -21.50 -24.35
N GLU A 373 -11.30 -20.47 -23.77
CA GLU A 373 -11.25 -19.09 -24.29
C GLU A 373 -9.82 -18.55 -24.25
N VAL A 374 -9.11 -18.71 -23.12
CA VAL A 374 -7.71 -18.29 -23.00
C VAL A 374 -6.83 -19.01 -24.03
N ARG A 375 -7.02 -20.33 -24.19
CA ARG A 375 -6.29 -21.12 -25.19
C ARG A 375 -6.55 -20.60 -26.61
N ARG A 376 -7.81 -20.31 -26.96
CA ARG A 376 -8.18 -19.77 -28.27
C ARG A 376 -7.46 -18.45 -28.54
N GLU A 377 -7.45 -17.54 -27.56
CA GLU A 377 -6.78 -16.25 -27.68
C GLU A 377 -5.26 -16.38 -27.84
N LEU A 378 -4.61 -17.30 -27.12
CA LEU A 378 -3.16 -17.52 -27.25
C LEU A 378 -2.78 -18.12 -28.61
N VAL A 379 -3.51 -19.14 -29.08
CA VAL A 379 -3.19 -19.83 -30.35
C VAL A 379 -3.41 -18.93 -31.57
N ASN A 380 -4.41 -18.06 -31.53
CA ASN A 380 -4.77 -17.19 -32.65
C ASN A 380 -4.03 -15.83 -32.61
N SER A 381 -2.94 -15.71 -31.85
CA SER A 381 -2.21 -14.44 -31.67
C SER A 381 -0.85 -14.45 -32.33
N LEU A 382 -0.44 -13.28 -32.85
CA LEU A 382 0.91 -13.06 -33.37
C LEU A 382 1.93 -13.02 -32.24
N ASN A 383 3.18 -13.42 -32.49
CA ASN A 383 4.20 -13.32 -31.45
C ASN A 383 4.81 -11.93 -31.44
N ARG A 384 5.37 -11.56 -30.28
CA ARG A 384 6.12 -10.31 -30.14
C ARG A 384 7.26 -10.27 -31.14
N GLY A 385 7.24 -9.25 -32.00
CA GLY A 385 8.25 -9.04 -33.04
C GLY A 385 7.91 -9.67 -34.40
N ASP A 386 6.82 -10.44 -34.51
CA ASP A 386 6.30 -10.87 -35.81
C ASP A 386 5.64 -9.66 -36.49
N VAL A 387 6.13 -9.31 -37.68
CA VAL A 387 5.51 -8.26 -38.50
C VAL A 387 4.18 -8.79 -39.00
N SER A 388 3.08 -8.07 -38.75
CA SER A 388 1.78 -8.39 -39.33
C SER A 388 1.91 -8.35 -40.86
N VAL A 389 1.79 -9.50 -41.50
CA VAL A 389 1.95 -9.67 -42.96
C VAL A 389 0.86 -8.94 -43.76
N GLU A 390 -0.16 -8.40 -43.08
CA GLU A 390 -1.30 -7.70 -43.68
C GLU A 390 -0.96 -6.37 -44.38
N PHE A 391 0.26 -5.81 -44.22
CA PHE A 391 0.66 -4.55 -44.87
C PHE A 391 1.64 -4.72 -46.05
N MET A 392 1.92 -5.94 -46.51
CA MET A 392 2.82 -6.17 -47.66
C MET A 392 2.10 -6.43 -48.99
N GLU A 393 0.77 -6.39 -49.03
CA GLU A 393 -0.03 -6.52 -50.26
C GLU A 393 -0.81 -5.23 -50.56
N THR A 394 -0.12 -4.17 -50.98
CA THR A 394 -0.72 -3.09 -51.78
C THR A 394 0.27 -2.55 -52.80
#